data_AF-A0A7H0LE79-F1
#
_entry.id   AF-A0A7H0LE79-F1
#
_cell.length_a   1.000
_cell.length_b   1.000
_cell.length_c   1.000
_cell.angle_alpha   90.00
_cell.angle_beta   90.00
_cell.angle_gamma   90.00
#
_symmetry.space_group_name_H-M   'P 1'
#
loop_
_entity.id
_entity.type
_entity.pdbx_description
1 polymer ?
#
loop_
_entity_poly.entity_id
_entity_poly.type
_entity_poly.pdbx_seq_one_letter_code
_entity_poly.pdbx_strand_id
1 'polypeptide(L)' 'MPKGCLVGLGFVGGAVAGYLACFLAYLFWTVVLGGFDREGAWAMGIAFGIGPFVALLSGISVALWIGLRKRRRAN' A
#
# COMPACT_ATOMS: atom_id res chain seq x y z
N MET A 1 -9.07 -21.42 -9.26
CA MET A 1 -7.99 -20.44 -9.50
C MET A 1 -6.64 -21.07 -9.19
N PRO A 2 -5.62 -20.92 -10.05
CA PRO A 2 -4.27 -21.41 -9.78
C PRO A 2 -3.70 -20.78 -8.51
N LYS A 3 -2.92 -21.56 -7.73
CA LYS A 3 -2.47 -21.20 -6.38
C LYS A 3 -1.73 -19.86 -6.31
N GLY A 4 -0.94 -19.54 -7.34
CA GLY A 4 -0.19 -18.28 -7.46
C GLY A 4 -1.06 -17.06 -7.79
N CYS A 5 -2.20 -17.23 -8.46
CA CYS A 5 -3.07 -16.13 -8.86
C CYS A 5 -3.65 -15.38 -7.66
N LEU A 6 -4.03 -16.08 -6.59
CA LEU A 6 -4.59 -15.45 -5.39
C LEU A 6 -3.54 -14.71 -4.54
N VAL A 7 -2.28 -15.18 -4.58
CA VAL A 7 -1.16 -14.48 -3.92
C VAL A 7 -0.78 -13.23 -4.71
N GLY A 8 -0.74 -13.33 -6.05
CA GLY A 8 -0.54 -12.19 -6.93
C GLY A 8 -1.62 -11.11 -6.79
N LEU A 9 -2.90 -11.51 -6.73
CA LEU A 9 -4.00 -10.58 -6.44
C LEU A 9 -3.87 -9.93 -5.06
N GLY A 10 -3.40 -10.69 -4.06
CA GLY A 10 -3.08 -10.15 -2.74
C GLY A 10 -1.98 -9.10 -2.77
N PHE A 11 -0.90 -9.37 -3.52
CA PHE A 11 0.17 -8.41 -3.72
C PHE A 11 -0.35 -7.12 -4.37
N VAL A 12 -1.06 -7.23 -5.49
CA VAL A 12 -1.60 -6.06 -6.20
C VAL A 12 -2.56 -5.28 -5.32
N GLY A 13 -3.49 -5.96 -4.64
CA GLY A 13 -4.43 -5.33 -3.73
C GLY A 13 -3.74 -4.64 -2.56
N GLY A 14 -2.75 -5.29 -1.94
CA GLY A 14 -1.95 -4.70 -0.86
C GLY A 14 -1.14 -3.49 -1.34
N ALA A 15 -0.56 -3.55 -2.54
CA ALA A 15 0.22 -2.45 -3.10
C ALA A 15 -0.64 -1.23 -3.41
N VAL A 16 -1.79 -1.43 -4.06
CA VAL A 16 -2.74 -0.34 -4.33
C VAL A 16 -3.26 0.26 -3.01
N ALA A 17 -3.63 -0.58 -2.05
CA ALA A 17 -4.10 -0.11 -0.75
C ALA A 17 -3.02 0.68 0.01
N GLY A 18 -1.77 0.21 0.01
CA GLY A 18 -0.64 0.89 0.63
C GLY A 18 -0.34 2.24 -0.02
N TYR A 19 -0.34 2.28 -1.36
CA TYR A 19 -0.16 3.53 -2.11
C TYR A 19 -1.25 4.54 -1.78
N LEU A 20 -2.53 4.13 -1.85
CA LEU A 20 -3.67 4.99 -1.55
C LEU A 20 -3.67 5.47 -0.09
N ALA A 21 -3.24 4.64 0.86
CA ALA A 21 -3.13 5.04 2.25
C ALA A 21 -2.15 6.22 2.45
N CYS A 22 -1.06 6.27 1.68
CA CYS A 22 -0.15 7.43 1.73
C CYS A 22 -0.81 8.72 1.23
N PHE A 23 -1.61 8.64 0.16
CA PHE A 23 -2.35 9.81 -0.34
C PHE A 23 -3.46 10.24 0.62
N LEU A 24 -4.15 9.28 1.24
CA LEU A 24 -5.15 9.58 2.28
C LEU A 24 -4.51 10.25 3.49
N ALA A 25 -3.33 9.79 3.93
CA ALA A 25 -2.58 10.41 5.01
C ALA A 25 -2.14 11.85 4.66
N TYR A 26 -1.67 12.05 3.42
CA TYR A 26 -1.33 13.39 2.91
C TYR A 26 -2.54 14.32 2.88
N LEU A 27 -3.67 13.86 2.35
CA LEU A 27 -4.91 14.62 2.31
C LEU A 27 -5.42 14.94 3.72
N PHE A 28 -5.33 13.99 4.64
CA PHE A 28 -5.69 14.22 6.03
C PHE A 28 -4.81 15.32 6.66
N TRP A 29 -3.50 15.28 6.44
CA TRP A 29 -2.59 16.31 6.92
C TRP A 29 -2.95 17.69 6.33
N THR A 30 -3.04 17.79 5.01
CA THR A 30 -3.26 19.09 4.35
C THR A 30 -4.66 19.67 4.55
N VAL A 31 -5.71 18.84 4.47
CA VAL A 31 -7.10 19.30 4.48
C VAL A 31 -7.69 19.37 5.89
N VAL A 32 -7.43 18.36 6.74
CA VAL A 32 -8.08 18.27 8.07
C VAL A 32 -7.27 18.98 9.13
N LEU A 33 -5.95 18.83 9.07
CA LEU A 33 -5.04 19.35 10.08
C LEU A 33 -4.39 20.69 9.68
N GLY A 34 -4.64 21.19 8.46
CA GLY A 34 -4.16 22.49 8.00
C GLY A 34 -2.70 22.51 7.55
N GLY A 35 -2.16 21.37 7.11
CA GLY A 35 -0.79 21.27 6.63
C GLY A 35 -0.51 22.09 5.39
N PHE A 36 0.64 22.76 5.40
CA PHE A 36 1.04 23.67 4.34
C PHE A 36 2.07 23.02 3.41
N ASP A 37 1.67 22.73 2.17
CA ASP A 37 2.54 22.22 1.09
C ASP A 37 2.38 23.07 -0.18
N ARG A 38 2.74 24.37 -0.07
CA ARG A 38 2.51 25.36 -1.14
C ARG A 38 3.17 25.01 -2.47
N GLU A 39 4.34 24.38 -2.42
CA GLU A 39 5.11 24.01 -3.61
C GLU A 39 4.92 22.55 -4.03
N GLY A 40 4.07 21.79 -3.32
CA GLY A 40 3.77 20.40 -3.64
C GLY A 40 4.94 19.44 -3.41
N ALA A 41 5.97 19.85 -2.67
CA ALA A 41 7.15 19.03 -2.42
C ALA A 41 6.78 17.74 -1.64
N TRP A 42 5.85 17.84 -0.68
CA TRP A 42 5.34 16.66 0.02
C TRP A 42 4.48 15.80 -0.89
N ALA A 43 3.63 16.40 -1.72
CA ALA A 43 2.85 15.67 -2.70
C ALA A 43 3.74 14.85 -3.65
N MET A 44 4.82 15.45 -4.18
CA MET A 44 5.78 14.75 -5.04
C MET A 44 6.57 13.69 -4.28
N GLY A 45 7.03 14.00 -3.06
CA GLY A 45 7.73 13.05 -2.20
C GLY A 45 6.88 11.82 -1.88
N ILE A 46 5.57 11.99 -1.69
CA ILE A 46 4.62 10.89 -1.50
C ILE A 46 4.36 10.14 -2.80
N ALA A 47 4.13 10.83 -3.91
CA ALA A 47 3.79 10.19 -5.18
C ALA A 47 4.94 9.31 -5.73
N PHE A 48 6.18 9.78 -5.62
CA PHE A 48 7.34 9.18 -6.29
C PHE A 48 8.36 8.57 -5.35
N GLY A 49 8.40 8.99 -4.08
CA GLY A 49 9.29 8.44 -3.06
C GLY A 49 8.57 7.45 -2.17
N ILE A 50 7.83 7.97 -1.19
CA ILE A 50 7.27 7.19 -0.07
C ILE A 50 6.20 6.21 -0.56
N GLY A 51 5.29 6.67 -1.43
CA GLY A 51 4.16 5.88 -1.92
C GLY A 51 4.58 4.56 -2.57
N PRO A 52 5.49 4.56 -3.57
CA PRO A 52 5.97 3.32 -4.18
C PRO A 52 6.61 2.34 -3.19
N PHE A 53 7.38 2.82 -2.21
CA PHE A 53 7.96 1.95 -1.18
C PHE A 53 6.89 1.34 -0.27
N VAL A 54 5.93 2.14 0.19
CA VAL A 54 4.83 1.64 1.03
C VAL A 54 3.93 0.68 0.25
N ALA A 55 3.69 0.94 -1.03
CA ALA A 55 2.97 0.03 -1.91
C ALA A 55 3.69 -1.32 -2.00
N LEU A 56 4.99 -1.32 -2.25
CA LEU A 56 5.77 -2.55 -2.33
C LEU A 56 5.70 -3.35 -1.02
N LEU A 57 5.95 -2.71 0.12
CA LEU A 57 5.91 -3.35 1.44
C LEU A 57 4.52 -3.89 1.79
N SER A 58 3.47 -3.12 1.49
CA SER A 58 2.08 -3.51 1.73
C SER A 58 1.67 -4.69 0.85
N GLY A 59 2.05 -4.68 -0.43
CA GLY A 59 1.84 -5.80 -1.34
C GLY A 59 2.52 -7.07 -0.86
N ILE A 60 3.81 -6.99 -0.50
CA ILE A 60 4.56 -8.13 0.04
C ILE A 60 3.89 -8.67 1.30
N SER A 61 3.51 -7.79 2.23
CA SER A 61 2.89 -8.18 3.50
C SER A 61 1.58 -8.94 3.30
N VAL A 62 0.70 -8.45 2.41
CA VAL A 62 -0.57 -9.13 2.10
C VAL A 62 -0.34 -10.46 1.38
N ALA A 63 0.58 -10.50 0.41
CA ALA A 63 0.92 -11.72 -0.30
C ALA A 63 1.45 -12.81 0.65
N LEU A 64 2.35 -12.44 1.56
CA LEU A 64 2.88 -13.32 2.60
C LEU A 64 1.77 -13.80 3.53
N TRP A 65 0.91 -12.90 4.01
CA TRP A 65 -0.20 -13.26 4.88
C TRP A 65 -1.15 -14.26 4.22
N ILE A 66 -1.52 -14.05 2.96
CA ILE A 66 -2.34 -15.00 2.19
C ILE A 66 -1.62 -16.35 2.05
N GLY A 67 -0.33 -16.34 1.72
CA GLY A 67 0.48 -17.55 1.60
C GLY A 67 0.53 -18.37 2.89
N LEU A 68 0.80 -17.70 4.02
CA LEU A 68 0.85 -18.31 5.35
C LEU A 68 -0.52 -18.81 5.80
N ARG A 69 -1.58 -18.03 5.59
CA ARG A 69 -2.96 -18.41 5.94
C ARG A 69 -3.41 -19.65 5.17
N LYS A 70 -3.03 -19.78 3.90
CA LYS A 70 -3.29 -20.99 3.10
C LYS A 70 -2.54 -22.20 3.62
N ARG A 71 -1.24 -22.07 3.94
CA ARG A 71 -0.46 -23.18 4.54
C ARG A 71 -1.09 -23.67 5.85
N ARG A 72 -1.53 -22.76 6.72
CA ARG A 72 -2.20 -23.11 7.98
C ARG A 72 -3.52 -23.85 7.79
N ARG A 73 -4.25 -23.63 6.69
CA ARG A 73 -5.51 -24.34 6.40
C ARG A 73 -5.31 -25.71 5.74
N ALA A 74 -4.08 -26.02 5.31
CA ALA A 74 -3.75 -27.27 4.63
C ALA A 74 -3.12 -28.32 5.58
N ASN A 75 -2.73 -27.88 6.79
CA ASN A 75 -2.34 -28.73 7.92
C ASN A 75 -3.52 -28.86 8.87
#